data_AF-A0A3A9SEE3-F1
#
_entry.id   AF-A0A3A9SEE3-F1
#
_cell.length_a   1.000
_cell.length_b   1.000
_cell.length_c   1.000
_cell.angle_alpha   90.00
_cell.angle_beta   90.00
_cell.angle_gamma   90.00
#
_symmetry.space_group_name_H-M   'P 1'
#
loop_
_entity.id
_entity.type
_entity.pdbx_description
1 polymer ?
#
loop_
_entity_poly.entity_id
_entity_poly.type
_entity_poly.pdbx_seq_one_letter_code
_entity_poly.pdbx_strand_id
1 'polypeptide(L)'
;MSAKNTSYKKYVKKGFTLAELLIVVAIIAILVVIAIPVFKAQLEKARYATSLANIRSALAEAKVDMLTETIDYEDAIIIEDVAIPCSAETLQEHFQEICEKVGLEDFALNGPYDEDGDGKTNLAFWLDEDGIMAEYGDNAGL
;
A
#
# COMPACT_ATOMS: atom_id res chain seq x y z
N MET A 1 41.95 60.31 33.24
CA MET A 1 41.42 58.99 32.84
C MET A 1 39.94 58.95 33.20
N SER A 2 39.02 59.05 32.23
CA SER A 2 37.57 59.06 32.49
C SER A 2 36.97 57.70 32.11
N ALA A 3 36.48 56.98 33.11
CA ALA A 3 35.83 55.69 32.93
C ALA A 3 34.40 55.90 32.41
N LYS A 4 34.14 55.50 31.16
CA LYS A 4 32.80 55.51 30.57
C LYS A 4 31.98 54.37 31.16
N ASN A 5 31.04 54.69 32.04
CA ASN A 5 30.07 53.73 32.57
C ASN A 5 29.07 53.34 31.47
N THR A 6 29.29 52.18 30.85
CA THR A 6 28.46 51.71 29.74
C THR A 6 27.26 50.97 30.31
N SER A 7 26.09 51.63 30.32
CA SER A 7 24.82 51.02 30.72
C SER A 7 24.43 49.91 29.73
N TYR A 8 24.62 48.67 30.13
CA TYR A 8 24.18 47.50 29.39
C TYR A 8 22.66 47.35 29.55
N LYS A 9 21.87 47.76 28.54
CA LYS A 9 20.42 47.55 28.51
C LYS A 9 20.13 46.04 28.44
N LYS A 10 19.65 45.47 29.56
CA LYS A 10 19.20 44.07 29.65
C LYS A 10 17.85 43.94 28.94
N TYR A 11 17.84 43.44 27.71
CA TYR A 11 16.60 43.02 27.05
C TYR A 11 16.02 41.84 27.83
N VAL A 12 14.87 42.04 28.47
CA VAL A 12 14.11 40.95 29.10
C VAL A 12 13.65 40.05 27.95
N LYS A 13 14.31 38.90 27.78
CA LYS A 13 13.84 37.88 26.85
C LYS A 13 12.48 37.41 27.35
N LYS A 14 11.41 37.68 26.59
CA LYS A 14 10.10 37.09 26.85
C LYS A 14 10.24 35.58 26.63
N GLY A 15 10.16 34.82 27.72
CA GLY A 15 10.09 33.36 27.67
C GLY A 15 8.70 32.90 27.27
N PHE A 16 8.62 31.72 26.64
CA PHE A 16 7.37 31.06 26.28
C PHE A 16 6.52 30.82 27.53
N THR A 17 5.26 31.24 27.53
CA THR A 17 4.37 30.98 28.66
C THR A 17 3.80 29.55 28.55
N LEU A 18 3.56 28.90 29.70
CA LEU A 18 2.89 27.58 29.70
C LEU A 18 1.50 27.64 29.05
N ALA A 19 0.81 28.79 29.18
CA ALA A 19 -0.50 29.01 28.58
C ALA A 19 -0.44 29.05 27.03
N GLU A 20 0.58 29.70 26.46
CA GLU A 20 0.81 29.70 25.00
C GLU A 20 1.09 28.28 24.49
N LEU A 21 1.78 27.44 25.26
CA LEU A 21 1.98 26.03 24.87
C LEU A 21 0.67 25.25 24.90
N LEU A 22 -0.12 25.42 25.96
CA LEU A 22 -1.34 24.64 26.18
C LEU A 22 -2.39 24.88 25.08
N ILE A 23 -2.56 26.13 24.65
CA ILE A 23 -3.52 26.42 23.56
C ILE A 23 -3.07 25.81 22.23
N VAL A 24 -1.77 25.77 21.96
CA VAL A 24 -1.22 25.17 20.73
C VAL A 24 -1.46 23.66 20.71
N VAL A 25 -1.18 22.95 21.80
CA VAL A 25 -1.43 21.51 21.88
C VAL A 25 -2.93 21.20 21.78
N ALA A 26 -3.79 22.03 22.38
CA ALA A 26 -5.24 21.87 22.29
C ALA A 26 -5.74 21.96 20.83
N ILE A 27 -5.23 22.91 20.04
CA ILE A 27 -5.61 23.05 18.63
C ILE A 27 -5.10 21.86 17.81
N ILE A 28 -3.85 21.42 18.03
CA ILE A 28 -3.27 20.26 17.34
C ILE A 28 -4.10 19.00 17.61
N ALA A 29 -4.56 18.79 18.85
CA ALA A 29 -5.38 17.64 19.21
C ALA A 29 -6.68 17.56 18.39
N ILE A 30 -7.37 18.69 18.19
CA ILE A 30 -8.59 18.76 17.38
C ILE A 30 -8.30 18.41 15.91
N LEU A 31 -7.20 18.92 15.35
CA LEU A 31 -6.80 18.63 13.97
C LEU A 31 -6.50 17.15 13.77
N VAL A 32 -5.77 16.53 14.71
CA VAL A 32 -5.39 15.11 14.62
C VAL A 32 -6.61 14.18 14.61
N VAL A 33 -7.65 14.49 15.41
CA VAL A 33 -8.88 13.70 15.45
C VAL A 33 -9.58 13.61 14.09
N ILE A 34 -9.57 14.70 13.30
CA ILE A 34 -10.17 14.72 11.96
C ILE A 34 -9.20 14.17 10.91
N ALA A 35 -7.91 14.46 11.05
CA ALA A 35 -6.89 14.09 10.07
C ALA A 35 -6.68 12.57 9.97
N ILE A 36 -6.64 11.84 11.10
CA ILE A 36 -6.40 10.40 11.11
C ILE A 36 -7.41 9.60 10.25
N PRO A 37 -8.74 9.71 10.44
CA PRO A 37 -9.69 8.90 9.67
C PRO A 37 -9.65 9.25 8.17
N VAL A 38 -9.53 10.53 7.82
CA VAL A 38 -9.42 10.97 6.42
C VAL A 38 -8.15 10.42 5.79
N PHE A 39 -7.02 10.51 6.48
CA PHE A 39 -5.75 9.99 5.99
C PHE A 39 -5.79 8.47 5.82
N LYS A 40 -6.39 7.73 6.75
CA LYS A 40 -6.56 6.27 6.65
C LYS A 40 -7.37 5.88 5.41
N ALA A 41 -8.52 6.51 5.17
CA ALA A 41 -9.35 6.21 4.00
C ALA A 41 -8.63 6.52 2.67
N GLN A 42 -7.86 7.61 2.62
CA GLN A 42 -7.09 7.96 1.42
C GLN A 42 -5.90 7.01 1.21
N LEU A 43 -5.25 6.59 2.30
CA LEU A 43 -4.16 5.63 2.26
C LEU A 43 -4.67 4.28 1.73
N GLU A 44 -5.83 3.82 2.18
CA GLU A 44 -6.45 2.58 1.71
C GLU A 44 -6.78 2.61 0.20
N LYS A 45 -7.30 3.74 -0.30
CA LYS A 45 -7.53 3.94 -1.74
C LYS A 45 -6.24 3.94 -2.55
N ALA A 46 -5.18 4.57 -2.04
CA ALA A 46 -3.88 4.57 -2.71
C ALA A 46 -3.28 3.16 -2.76
N ARG A 47 -3.38 2.43 -1.64
CA ARG A 47 -2.99 1.03 -1.46
C ARG A 47 -3.71 0.10 -2.46
N TYR A 48 -5.01 0.28 -2.64
CA TYR A 48 -5.79 -0.42 -3.65
C TYR A 48 -5.30 -0.15 -5.09
N ALA A 49 -5.12 1.13 -5.43
CA ALA A 49 -4.65 1.51 -6.78
C ALA A 49 -3.25 0.94 -7.09
N THR A 50 -2.34 0.93 -6.12
CA THR A 50 -1.02 0.30 -6.25
C THR A 50 -1.11 -1.21 -6.44
N SER A 51 -1.95 -1.88 -5.64
CA SER A 51 -2.15 -3.33 -5.73
C SER A 51 -2.63 -3.75 -7.12
N LEU A 52 -3.60 -3.01 -7.67
CA LEU A 52 -4.12 -3.24 -9.02
C LEU A 52 -3.05 -3.01 -10.11
N ALA A 53 -2.17 -2.02 -9.95
CA ALA A 53 -1.06 -1.82 -10.87
C ALA A 53 -0.04 -2.97 -10.81
N ASN A 54 0.26 -3.46 -9.61
CA ASN A 54 1.23 -4.54 -9.41
C ASN A 54 0.72 -5.88 -9.95
N ILE A 55 -0.57 -6.21 -9.74
CA ILE A 55 -1.21 -7.40 -10.33
C ILE A 55 -1.15 -7.36 -11.86
N ARG A 56 -1.38 -6.20 -12.48
CA ARG A 56 -1.25 -6.05 -13.95
C ARG A 56 0.17 -6.27 -14.43
N SER A 57 1.16 -5.78 -13.70
CA SER A 57 2.57 -6.00 -14.03
C SER A 57 2.93 -7.48 -13.93
N ALA A 58 2.51 -8.16 -12.87
CA ALA A 58 2.72 -9.60 -12.70
C ALA A 58 2.04 -10.42 -13.82
N LEU A 59 0.82 -10.05 -14.20
CA LEU A 59 0.13 -10.70 -15.33
C LEU A 59 0.87 -10.47 -16.65
N ALA A 60 1.41 -9.26 -16.88
CA ALA A 60 2.17 -8.98 -18.08
C ALA A 60 3.47 -9.80 -18.13
N GLU A 61 4.11 -10.01 -16.98
CA GLU A 61 5.27 -10.88 -16.83
C GLU A 61 4.91 -12.34 -17.15
N ALA A 62 3.88 -12.88 -16.50
CA ALA A 62 3.40 -14.24 -16.79
C ALA A 62 3.04 -14.44 -18.27
N LYS A 63 2.39 -13.45 -18.89
CA LYS A 63 2.08 -13.48 -20.34
C LYS A 63 3.33 -13.55 -21.22
N VAL A 64 4.42 -12.87 -20.83
CA VAL A 64 5.68 -12.94 -21.58
C VAL A 64 6.27 -14.33 -21.48
N ASP A 65 6.30 -14.89 -20.27
CA ASP A 65 6.86 -16.22 -20.03
C ASP A 65 6.10 -17.31 -20.80
N MET A 66 4.76 -17.24 -20.86
CA MET A 66 3.92 -18.12 -21.69
C MET A 66 4.23 -18.06 -23.19
N LEU A 67 4.66 -16.90 -23.69
CA LEU A 67 4.99 -16.73 -25.10
C LEU A 67 6.41 -17.18 -25.42
N THR A 68 7.30 -17.17 -24.42
CA THR A 68 8.71 -17.53 -24.60
C THR A 68 9.03 -18.97 -24.27
N GLU A 69 8.26 -19.60 -23.39
CA GLU A 69 8.44 -20.98 -22.94
C GLU A 69 7.35 -21.92 -23.46
N THR A 70 7.67 -23.21 -23.63
CA THR A 70 6.66 -24.25 -23.92
C THR A 70 6.10 -24.75 -22.60
N ILE A 71 5.14 -24.02 -22.06
CA ILE A 71 4.49 -24.35 -20.80
C ILE A 71 3.35 -25.32 -21.12
N ASP A 72 3.35 -26.48 -20.46
CA ASP A 72 2.27 -27.46 -20.58
C ASP A 72 1.03 -26.94 -19.81
N TYR A 73 -0.18 -27.26 -20.28
CA TYR A 73 -1.45 -26.74 -19.71
C TYR A 73 -1.72 -27.15 -18.24
N GLU A 74 -0.84 -27.93 -17.61
CA GLU A 74 -0.95 -28.31 -16.20
C GLU A 74 -0.01 -27.50 -15.29
N ASP A 75 0.87 -26.67 -15.84
CA ASP A 75 1.87 -25.91 -15.07
C ASP A 75 1.41 -24.46 -14.80
N ALA A 76 1.55 -24.02 -13.56
CA ALA A 76 1.36 -22.63 -13.18
C ALA A 76 2.64 -21.82 -13.37
N ILE A 77 2.50 -20.59 -13.85
CA ILE A 77 3.55 -19.57 -13.72
C ILE A 77 3.38 -18.90 -12.37
N ILE A 78 4.42 -18.99 -11.54
CA ILE A 78 4.44 -18.35 -10.24
C ILE A 78 5.28 -17.08 -10.34
N ILE A 79 4.65 -15.93 -10.10
CA ILE A 79 5.35 -14.66 -9.91
C ILE A 79 5.50 -14.45 -8.41
N GLU A 80 6.75 -14.51 -7.95
CA GLU A 80 7.07 -14.35 -6.53
C GLU A 80 7.10 -12.87 -6.12
N ASP A 81 6.98 -12.61 -4.81
CA ASP A 81 7.33 -11.30 -4.22
C ASP A 81 6.49 -10.09 -4.72
N VAL A 82 5.27 -10.34 -5.20
CA VAL A 82 4.36 -9.28 -5.68
C VAL A 82 3.85 -8.46 -4.50
N ALA A 83 4.17 -7.18 -4.46
CA ALA A 83 3.69 -6.29 -3.41
C ALA A 83 2.19 -6.00 -3.58
N ILE A 84 1.34 -6.51 -2.69
CA ILE A 84 -0.10 -6.24 -2.67
C ILE A 84 -0.43 -5.56 -1.34
N PRO A 85 -0.13 -4.25 -1.21
CA PRO A 85 -0.34 -3.55 0.03
C PRO A 85 -1.80 -3.15 0.15
N CYS A 86 -2.79 -4.05 0.13
CA CYS A 86 -4.17 -3.71 0.49
C CYS A 86 -4.85 -4.88 1.22
N SER A 87 -5.95 -4.60 1.94
CA SER A 87 -6.62 -5.62 2.73
C SER A 87 -7.37 -6.61 1.82
N ALA A 88 -7.53 -7.85 2.29
CA ALA A 88 -8.24 -8.87 1.53
C ALA A 88 -9.72 -8.51 1.29
N GLU A 89 -10.37 -7.88 2.27
CA GLU A 89 -11.74 -7.41 2.16
C GLU A 89 -11.89 -6.38 1.04
N THR A 90 -10.97 -5.42 0.93
CA THR A 90 -11.03 -4.36 -0.11
C THR A 90 -10.88 -4.94 -1.53
N LEU A 91 -10.02 -5.95 -1.73
CA LEU A 91 -9.89 -6.58 -3.06
C LEU A 91 -11.08 -7.44 -3.42
N GLN A 92 -11.68 -8.14 -2.46
CA GLN A 92 -12.87 -8.94 -2.69
C GLN A 92 -14.09 -8.08 -3.03
N GLU A 93 -14.27 -6.92 -2.37
CA GLU A 93 -15.35 -5.98 -2.70
C GLU A 93 -15.23 -5.43 -4.13
N HIS A 94 -14.01 -5.19 -4.60
CA HIS A 94 -13.73 -4.65 -5.93
C HIS A 94 -13.35 -5.72 -6.96
N PHE A 95 -13.58 -6.98 -6.63
CA PHE A 95 -13.09 -8.12 -7.37
C PHE A 95 -13.44 -8.09 -8.86
N GLN A 96 -14.72 -7.84 -9.15
CA GLN A 96 -15.24 -7.82 -10.51
C GLN A 96 -14.70 -6.62 -11.32
N GLU A 97 -14.50 -5.48 -10.66
CA GLU A 97 -13.90 -4.30 -11.26
C GLU A 97 -12.42 -4.54 -11.60
N ILE A 98 -11.69 -5.26 -10.75
CA ILE A 98 -10.30 -5.66 -11.00
C ILE A 98 -10.24 -6.60 -12.20
N CYS A 99 -11.06 -7.65 -12.23
CA CYS A 99 -11.08 -8.62 -13.33
C CYS A 99 -11.34 -7.95 -14.67
N GLU A 100 -12.34 -7.06 -14.75
CA GLU A 100 -12.62 -6.26 -15.96
C GLU A 100 -11.44 -5.35 -16.35
N LYS A 101 -10.80 -4.73 -15.35
CA LYS A 101 -9.67 -3.81 -15.55
C LYS A 101 -8.35 -4.49 -15.90
N VAL A 102 -8.18 -5.75 -15.52
CA VAL A 102 -6.96 -6.54 -15.72
C VAL A 102 -7.12 -7.48 -16.92
N GLY A 103 -8.35 -7.78 -17.33
CA GLY A 103 -8.68 -8.66 -18.45
C GLY A 103 -8.48 -10.14 -18.11
N LEU A 104 -8.83 -10.52 -16.88
CA LEU A 104 -8.86 -11.91 -16.41
C LEU A 104 -10.32 -12.33 -16.25
N GLU A 105 -10.66 -13.56 -16.66
CA GLU A 105 -12.04 -14.02 -16.62
C GLU A 105 -12.45 -14.62 -15.27
N ASP A 106 -11.51 -15.04 -14.42
CA ASP A 106 -11.83 -15.53 -13.07
C ASP A 106 -10.57 -15.52 -12.18
N PHE A 107 -10.19 -14.34 -11.65
CA PHE A 107 -9.09 -14.26 -10.69
C PHE A 107 -9.57 -14.79 -9.34
N ALA A 108 -9.30 -16.03 -8.92
CA ALA A 108 -9.71 -16.45 -7.58
C ALA A 108 -8.88 -15.71 -6.50
N LEU A 109 -9.29 -14.49 -6.13
CA LEU A 109 -8.72 -13.73 -5.00
C LEU A 109 -9.21 -14.33 -3.68
N ASN A 110 -8.66 -15.49 -3.32
CA ASN A 110 -8.69 -15.96 -1.94
C ASN A 110 -7.69 -15.14 -1.12
N GLY A 111 -7.97 -13.84 -0.97
CA GLY A 111 -7.32 -12.90 -0.06
C GLY A 111 -5.80 -12.71 -0.21
N PRO A 112 -5.25 -11.48 -0.32
CA PRO A 112 -3.86 -11.23 0.04
C PRO A 112 -3.65 -11.61 1.51
N TYR A 113 -3.13 -12.81 1.75
CA TYR A 113 -2.58 -13.21 3.02
C TYR A 113 -1.09 -12.97 2.96
N ASP A 114 -0.71 -11.74 3.28
CA ASP A 114 0.63 -11.51 3.80
C ASP A 114 0.73 -12.25 5.16
N GLU A 115 1.10 -13.52 5.09
CA GLU A 115 1.26 -14.40 6.26
C GLU A 115 2.37 -13.88 7.19
N ASP A 116 3.33 -13.13 6.62
CA ASP A 116 4.57 -12.68 7.26
C ASP A 116 4.54 -11.22 7.77
N GLY A 117 3.55 -10.42 7.35
CA GLY A 117 3.40 -9.00 7.67
C GLY A 117 4.29 -8.04 6.86
N ASP A 118 4.87 -8.47 5.73
CA ASP A 118 5.80 -7.71 4.90
C ASP A 118 5.18 -7.03 3.65
N GLY A 119 3.93 -7.34 3.34
CA GLY A 119 3.14 -6.80 2.24
C GLY A 119 3.40 -7.42 0.87
N LYS A 120 4.11 -8.56 0.80
CA LYS A 120 4.40 -9.30 -0.42
C LYS A 120 3.62 -10.61 -0.49
N THR A 121 3.48 -11.12 -1.71
CA THR A 121 2.85 -12.40 -1.94
C THR A 121 3.20 -12.99 -3.30
N ASN A 122 3.08 -14.31 -3.42
CA ASN A 122 3.17 -15.00 -4.69
C ASN A 122 1.82 -14.99 -5.40
N LEU A 123 1.85 -14.88 -6.73
CA LEU A 123 0.68 -15.02 -7.62
C LEU A 123 0.93 -16.18 -8.58
N ALA A 124 0.03 -17.17 -8.60
CA ALA A 124 0.07 -18.25 -9.58
C ALA A 124 -0.88 -17.93 -10.74
N PHE A 125 -0.40 -18.11 -11.96
CA PHE A 125 -1.15 -17.93 -13.20
C PHE A 125 -1.25 -19.27 -13.93
N TRP A 126 -2.47 -19.70 -14.21
CA TRP A 126 -2.80 -20.93 -14.92
C TRP A 126 -3.31 -20.61 -16.33
N LEU A 127 -3.13 -21.53 -17.27
CA LEU A 127 -3.71 -21.44 -18.61
C LEU A 127 -4.83 -22.47 -18.74
N ASP A 128 -6.00 -22.02 -19.18
CA ASP A 128 -7.04 -22.90 -19.69
C ASP A 128 -7.33 -22.61 -21.17
N GLU A 129 -8.31 -23.31 -21.75
CA GLU A 129 -8.72 -23.12 -23.15
C GLU A 129 -9.39 -21.76 -23.41
N ASP A 130 -9.87 -21.09 -22.36
CA ASP A 130 -10.64 -19.84 -22.41
C ASP A 130 -9.76 -18.60 -22.13
N GLY A 131 -8.59 -18.76 -21.50
CA GLY A 131 -7.64 -17.69 -21.25
C GLY A 131 -6.64 -17.97 -20.10
N ILE A 132 -6.14 -16.87 -19.53
CA ILE A 132 -5.26 -16.92 -18.35
C ILE A 132 -6.13 -16.76 -17.12
N MET A 133 -5.96 -17.69 -16.20
CA MET A 133 -6.57 -17.71 -14.88
C MET A 133 -5.49 -17.40 -13.85
N ALA A 134 -5.89 -16.87 -12.70
CA ALA A 134 -4.94 -16.59 -11.63
C ALA A 134 -5.52 -17.07 -10.30
N GLU A 135 -4.69 -17.76 -9.53
CA GLU A 135 -5.02 -18.25 -8.19
C GLU A 135 -3.96 -17.79 -7.19
N TYR A 136 -4.43 -17.53 -5.98
CA TYR A 136 -3.62 -17.19 -4.82
C TYR A 136 -3.59 -18.39 -3.87
N GLY A 137 -2.41 -18.85 -3.44
CA GLY A 137 -2.32 -19.99 -2.51
C GLY A 137 -1.21 -19.86 -1.47
N ASP A 138 -1.55 -20.10 -0.19
CA ASP A 138 -0.64 -20.25 0.98
C ASP A 138 0.45 -21.31 0.74
N ASN A 139 0.24 -22.21 -0.21
CA ASN A 139 1.23 -23.16 -0.67
C ASN A 139 0.97 -23.40 -2.15
N ALA A 140 1.91 -22.98 -3.01
CA ALA A 140 2.18 -23.64 -4.27
C ALA A 140 2.47 -25.12 -3.95
N GLY A 141 1.42 -25.91 -3.81
CA GLY A 141 1.47 -27.32 -3.46
C GLY A 141 1.57 -28.18 -4.72
N LEU A 142 2.58 -27.91 -5.56
CA LEU A 142 3.14 -28.81 -6.57
C LEU A 142 4.65 -28.54 -6.68
#